data_AF-A0A0G9GYV7-F1
#
_entry.id   AF-A0A0G9GYV7-F1
#
_cell.length_a   1.000
_cell.length_b   1.000
_cell.length_c   1.000
_cell.angle_alpha   90.00
_cell.angle_beta   90.00
_cell.angle_gamma   90.00
#
_symmetry.space_group_name_H-M   'P 1'
#
loop_
_entity.id
_entity.type
_entity.pdbx_description
1 polymer ?
#
loop_
_entity_poly.entity_id
_entity_poly.type
_entity_poly.pdbx_seq_one_letter_code
_entity_poly.pdbx_strand_id
1 'polypeptide(L)'
;MTTLLTLISTLLWWVLYSSIGALFFALLAWSVLRWAERCPVVFNRTYLACLVWTLIGLLIVAAVAVHEGHTKPPYALLLASPLLRSALVVDMLVGVFVLWRLIPRIDAHRIRPASACMAVAVMMAVAFGAATSLA
;
A
#
# COMPACT_ATOMS: atom_id res chain seq x y z
N MET A 1 5.73 19.18 26.04
CA MET A 1 6.98 18.61 25.47
C MET A 1 6.86 17.11 25.21
N THR A 2 6.32 16.32 26.14
CA THR A 2 6.10 14.88 25.97
C THR A 2 5.22 14.55 24.75
N THR A 3 4.09 15.22 24.57
CA THR A 3 3.16 15.01 23.45
C THR A 3 3.79 15.24 22.07
N LEU A 4 4.55 16.33 21.91
CA LEU A 4 5.27 16.65 20.68
C LEU A 4 6.31 15.56 20.35
N LEU A 5 7.10 15.14 21.34
CA LEU A 5 8.10 14.08 21.16
C LEU A 5 7.45 12.76 20.76
N THR A 6 6.33 12.41 21.40
CA THR A 6 5.57 11.20 21.06
C THR A 6 5.08 11.26 19.63
N LEU A 7 4.45 12.37 19.21
CA LEU A 7 3.97 12.54 17.83
C LEU A 7 5.08 12.42 16.79
N ILE A 8 6.22 13.10 17.01
CA ILE A 8 7.37 13.04 16.10
C ILE A 8 7.92 11.61 16.03
N SER A 9 8.06 10.95 17.18
CA SER A 9 8.53 9.55 17.23
C SER A 9 7.59 8.62 16.47
N THR A 10 6.27 8.74 16.66
CA THR A 10 5.27 7.94 15.94
C THR A 10 5.30 8.20 14.43
N LEU A 11 5.44 9.46 14.00
CA LEU A 11 5.58 9.81 12.58
C LEU A 11 6.84 9.20 11.97
N LEU A 12 7.97 9.26 12.68
CA LEU A 12 9.23 8.66 12.22
C LEU A 12 9.08 7.14 12.05
N TRP A 13 8.54 6.45 13.04
CA TRP A 13 8.30 5.01 12.97
C TRP A 13 7.34 4.63 11.85
N TRP A 14 6.27 5.40 11.65
CA TRP A 14 5.31 5.18 10.59
C TRP A 14 5.98 5.29 9.20
N VAL A 15 6.80 6.32 8.97
CA VAL A 15 7.53 6.48 7.71
C VAL A 15 8.56 5.36 7.51
N LEU A 16 9.32 5.00 8.55
CA LEU A 16 10.37 3.98 8.45
C LEU A 16 9.80 2.59 8.14
N TYR A 17 8.76 2.16 8.85
CA TYR A 17 8.12 0.87 8.56
C TYR A 17 7.44 0.84 7.20
N SER A 18 6.77 1.94 6.83
CA SER A 18 6.16 2.04 5.49
C SER A 18 7.22 2.01 4.39
N SER A 19 8.38 2.62 4.60
CA SER A 19 9.53 2.58 3.67
C SER A 19 10.02 1.15 3.40
N ILE A 20 10.19 0.35 4.47
CA ILE A 20 10.62 -1.05 4.35
C ILE A 20 9.55 -1.88 3.60
N GLY A 21 8.28 -1.75 3.99
CA GLY A 21 7.18 -2.46 3.32
C GLY A 21 7.01 -2.04 1.86
N ALA A 22 7.10 -0.73 1.59
CA ALA A 22 7.02 -0.16 0.26
C ALA A 22 8.10 -0.67 -0.67
N LEU A 23 9.31 -0.96 -0.16
CA LEU A 23 10.38 -1.55 -0.98
C LEU A 23 9.96 -2.92 -1.53
N PHE A 24 9.37 -3.78 -0.69
CA PHE A 24 8.88 -5.09 -1.12
C PHE A 24 7.78 -4.96 -2.17
N PHE A 25 6.78 -4.11 -1.92
CA PHE A 25 5.73 -3.83 -2.90
C PHE A 25 6.26 -3.21 -4.19
N ALA A 26 7.26 -2.33 -4.10
CA ALA A 26 7.88 -1.70 -5.25
C ALA A 26 8.62 -2.70 -6.14
N LEU A 27 9.30 -3.70 -5.55
CA LEU A 27 9.93 -4.78 -6.31
C LEU A 27 8.88 -5.58 -7.10
N LEU A 28 7.78 -5.98 -6.45
CA LEU A 28 6.68 -6.69 -7.10
C LEU A 28 6.04 -5.84 -8.21
N ALA A 29 5.64 -4.61 -7.88
CA ALA A 29 4.99 -3.70 -8.82
C ALA A 29 5.88 -3.41 -10.03
N TRP A 30 7.17 -3.15 -9.80
CA TRP A 30 8.13 -2.88 -10.86
C TRP A 30 8.29 -4.07 -11.81
N SER A 31 8.42 -5.29 -11.28
CA SER A 31 8.50 -6.50 -12.09
C SER A 31 7.22 -6.72 -12.92
N VAL A 32 6.05 -6.58 -12.30
CA VAL A 32 4.75 -6.73 -13.00
C VAL A 32 4.57 -5.67 -14.07
N LEU A 33 4.85 -4.40 -13.76
CA LEU A 33 4.69 -3.30 -14.71
C LEU A 33 5.67 -3.40 -15.88
N ARG A 34 6.92 -3.80 -15.64
CA ARG A 34 7.90 -4.04 -16.72
C ARG A 34 7.45 -5.17 -17.64
N TRP A 35 6.84 -6.21 -17.08
CA TRP A 35 6.27 -7.31 -17.85
C TRP A 35 5.05 -6.87 -18.67
N ALA A 36 4.11 -6.14 -18.05
CA ALA A 36 2.85 -5.73 -18.67
C ALA A 36 3.00 -4.61 -19.72
N GLU A 37 3.80 -3.58 -19.43
CA GLU A 37 3.98 -2.42 -20.33
C GLU A 37 5.06 -2.65 -21.39
N ARG A 38 5.92 -3.67 -21.25
CA ARG A 38 7.07 -3.99 -22.11
C ARG A 38 8.07 -2.82 -22.31
N CYS A 39 7.98 -1.78 -21.48
CA CYS A 39 8.81 -0.58 -21.53
C CYS A 39 9.66 -0.44 -20.25
N PRO A 40 10.73 0.37 -20.25
CA PRO A 40 11.48 0.65 -19.04
C PRO A 40 10.63 1.48 -18.08
N VAL A 41 10.40 0.96 -16.87
CA VAL A 41 9.73 1.67 -15.78
C VAL A 41 10.79 2.09 -14.75
N VAL A 42 10.78 3.36 -14.35
CA VAL A 42 11.77 3.90 -13.43
C VAL A 42 11.48 3.42 -12.01
N PHE A 43 12.38 2.61 -11.45
CA PHE A 43 12.22 2.01 -10.12
C PHE A 43 11.91 3.04 -9.02
N ASN A 44 12.58 4.19 -9.06
CA ASN A 44 12.40 5.26 -8.08
C ASN A 44 10.95 5.81 -8.06
N ARG A 45 10.30 5.90 -9.23
CA ARG A 45 8.90 6.37 -9.33
C ARG A 45 7.91 5.31 -8.84
N THR A 46 8.14 4.04 -9.17
CA THR A 46 7.38 2.91 -8.61
C THR A 46 7.52 2.83 -7.09
N TYR A 47 8.74 3.03 -6.58
CA TYR A 47 8.99 3.06 -5.14
C TYR A 47 8.25 4.19 -4.45
N LEU A 48 8.34 5.42 -4.97
CA LEU A 48 7.58 6.55 -4.44
C LEU A 48 6.07 6.29 -4.45
N ALA A 49 5.54 5.71 -5.53
CA ALA A 49 4.12 5.37 -5.61
C ALA A 49 3.71 4.32 -4.57
N CYS A 50 4.51 3.27 -4.40
CA CYS A 50 4.27 2.26 -3.37
C CYS A 50 4.41 2.84 -1.96
N LEU A 51 5.37 3.73 -1.72
CA LEU A 51 5.53 4.42 -0.44
C LEU A 51 4.30 5.25 -0.08
N VAL A 52 3.85 6.10 -1.00
CA VAL A 52 2.64 6.92 -0.80
C VAL A 52 1.43 6.02 -0.56
N TRP A 53 1.29 4.94 -1.33
CA TRP A 53 0.20 4.00 -1.15
C TRP A 53 0.24 3.31 0.23
N THR A 54 1.40 2.76 0.63
CA THR A 54 1.54 2.11 1.96
C THR A 54 1.27 3.06 3.12
N LEU A 55 1.72 4.32 3.03
CA LEU A 55 1.40 5.34 4.04
C LEU A 55 -0.11 5.54 4.16
N ILE A 56 -0.82 5.70 3.03
CA ILE A 56 -2.27 5.88 3.02
C ILE A 56 -2.98 4.62 3.53
N GLY A 57 -2.57 3.43 3.08
CA GLY A 57 -3.15 2.17 3.52
C GLY A 57 -3.02 1.94 5.02
N LEU A 58 -1.85 2.28 5.60
CA LEU A 58 -1.66 2.22 7.05
C LEU A 58 -2.60 3.18 7.80
N LEU A 59 -2.83 4.39 7.28
CA LEU A 59 -3.83 5.31 7.85
C LEU A 59 -5.24 4.74 7.78
N ILE A 60 -5.61 4.15 6.64
CA ILE A 60 -6.93 3.56 6.44
C ILE A 60 -7.15 2.45 7.48
N VAL A 61 -6.22 1.49 7.57
CA VAL A 61 -6.34 0.36 8.52
C VAL A 61 -6.30 0.85 9.97
N ALA A 62 -5.43 1.80 10.31
CA ALA A 62 -5.36 2.36 11.66
C ALA A 62 -6.66 3.11 12.03
N ALA A 63 -7.25 3.87 11.11
CA ALA A 63 -8.51 4.56 11.34
C ALA A 63 -9.65 3.57 11.63
N VAL A 64 -9.73 2.47 10.87
CA VAL A 64 -10.69 1.39 11.12
C VAL A 64 -10.46 0.74 12.48
N ALA A 65 -9.21 0.39 12.80
CA ALA A 65 -8.88 -0.24 14.09
C ALA A 65 -9.22 0.65 15.29
N VAL A 66 -9.01 1.96 15.18
CA VAL A 66 -9.40 2.94 16.21
C VAL A 66 -10.93 3.05 16.30
N HIS A 67 -11.62 3.10 15.16
CA HIS A 67 -13.07 3.23 15.11
C HIS A 67 -13.80 2.01 15.69
N GLU A 68 -13.31 0.80 15.42
CA GLU A 68 -13.86 -0.45 15.97
C GLU A 68 -13.32 -0.78 17.38
N GLY A 69 -12.34 -0.02 17.90
CA GLY A 69 -11.74 -0.24 19.21
C GLY A 69 -10.75 -1.41 19.29
N HIS A 70 -10.45 -2.07 18.16
CA HIS A 70 -9.52 -3.21 18.07
C HIS A 70 -8.07 -2.77 17.81
N THR A 71 -7.52 -1.97 18.73
CA THR A 71 -6.14 -1.44 18.62
C THR A 71 -5.07 -2.34 19.23
N LYS A 72 -5.46 -3.46 19.85
CA LYS A 72 -4.59 -4.43 20.50
C LYS A 72 -4.93 -5.84 20.04
N PRO A 73 -3.95 -6.77 20.01
CA PRO A 73 -4.23 -8.16 19.70
C PRO A 73 -5.20 -8.75 20.73
N PRO A 74 -6.06 -9.72 20.35
CA PRO A 74 -6.08 -10.44 19.07
C PRO A 74 -6.83 -9.70 17.93
N TYR A 75 -6.22 -9.62 16.74
CA TYR A 75 -6.77 -8.90 15.58
C TYR A 75 -7.76 -9.71 14.71
N ALA A 76 -8.10 -10.94 15.11
CA ALA A 76 -9.00 -11.80 14.35
C ALA A 76 -10.39 -11.16 14.14
N LEU A 77 -10.89 -10.43 15.14
CA LEU A 77 -12.17 -9.71 15.06
C LEU A 77 -12.12 -8.57 14.03
N LEU A 78 -11.00 -7.86 13.95
CA LEU A 78 -10.78 -6.80 12.97
C LEU A 78 -10.75 -7.37 11.55
N LEU A 79 -10.11 -8.53 11.33
CA LEU A 79 -10.05 -9.21 10.02
C LEU A 79 -11.43 -9.74 9.55
N ALA A 80 -12.30 -10.07 10.49
CA ALA A 80 -13.67 -10.49 10.19
C ALA A 80 -14.60 -9.31 9.88
N SER A 81 -14.19 -8.07 10.18
CA SER A 81 -15.09 -6.93 10.17
C SER A 81 -15.45 -6.48 8.75
N PRO A 82 -16.74 -6.19 8.48
CA PRO A 82 -17.17 -5.72 7.17
C PRO A 82 -16.59 -4.34 6.85
N LEU A 83 -16.33 -3.52 7.88
CA LEU A 83 -15.77 -2.20 7.73
C LEU A 83 -14.31 -2.27 7.24
N LEU A 84 -13.49 -3.15 7.82
CA LEU A 84 -12.12 -3.37 7.33
C LEU A 84 -12.13 -3.84 5.86
N ARG A 85 -13.02 -4.76 5.49
CA ARG A 85 -13.13 -5.23 4.09
C ARG A 85 -13.46 -4.08 3.14
N SER A 86 -14.43 -3.23 3.50
CA SER A 86 -14.76 -2.05 2.69
C SER A 86 -13.58 -1.07 2.58
N ALA A 87 -12.84 -0.89 3.67
CA ALA A 87 -11.67 -0.03 3.72
C ALA A 87 -10.51 -0.58 2.85
N LEU A 88 -10.33 -1.91 2.79
CA LEU A 88 -9.36 -2.55 1.89
C LEU A 88 -9.71 -2.35 0.41
N VAL A 89 -11.00 -2.33 0.05
CA VAL A 89 -11.43 -2.00 -1.32
C VAL A 89 -11.09 -0.54 -1.64
N VAL A 90 -11.32 0.39 -0.70
CA VAL A 90 -10.89 1.79 -0.86
C VAL A 90 -9.38 1.90 -1.01
N ASP A 91 -8.61 1.17 -0.20
CA ASP A 91 -7.15 1.12 -0.31
C ASP A 91 -6.68 0.61 -1.68
N MET A 92 -7.32 -0.43 -2.23
CA MET A 92 -7.03 -0.88 -3.60
C MET A 92 -7.24 0.23 -4.64
N LEU A 93 -8.35 0.98 -4.54
CA LEU A 93 -8.63 2.08 -5.46
C LEU A 93 -7.58 3.19 -5.35
N VAL A 94 -7.17 3.52 -4.11
CA VAL A 94 -6.06 4.45 -3.86
C VAL A 94 -4.78 3.94 -4.50
N GLY A 95 -4.44 2.66 -4.32
CA GLY A 95 -3.26 2.05 -4.94
C GLY A 95 -3.26 2.22 -6.44
N VAL A 96 -4.36 1.88 -7.11
CA VAL A 96 -4.48 2.00 -8.57
C VAL A 96 -4.29 3.45 -9.00
N PHE A 97 -4.93 4.39 -8.30
CA PHE A 97 -4.84 5.81 -8.60
C PHE A 97 -3.41 6.34 -8.43
N VAL A 98 -2.75 6.01 -7.31
CA VAL A 98 -1.39 6.47 -6.98
C VAL A 98 -0.38 5.91 -7.99
N LEU A 99 -0.45 4.61 -8.31
CA LEU A 99 0.39 3.98 -9.32
C LEU A 99 0.17 4.63 -10.70
N TRP A 100 -1.08 4.79 -11.11
CA TRP A 100 -1.42 5.40 -12.40
C TRP A 100 -0.96 6.87 -12.51
N ARG A 101 -1.05 7.63 -11.40
CA ARG A 101 -0.75 9.07 -11.39
C ARG A 101 0.74 9.38 -11.29
N LEU A 102 1.49 8.59 -10.52
CA LEU A 102 2.88 8.89 -10.14
C LEU A 102 3.93 8.15 -10.98
N ILE A 103 3.55 7.09 -11.69
CA ILE A 103 4.46 6.33 -12.55
C ILE A 103 4.34 6.86 -13.99
N PRO A 104 5.29 7.70 -14.45
CA PRO A 104 5.36 8.07 -15.85
C PRO A 104 5.82 6.88 -16.69
N ARG A 105 5.35 6.80 -17.93
CA ARG A 105 5.94 5.94 -18.95
C ARG A 105 6.95 6.78 -19.74
N ILE A 106 8.03 6.17 -20.22
CA ILE A 106 9.03 6.91 -21.03
C ILE A 106 8.39 7.39 -22.35
N ASP A 107 7.48 6.59 -22.91
CA ASP A 107 6.80 6.87 -24.18
C ASP A 107 5.47 7.64 -24.02
N ALA A 108 4.96 7.78 -22.79
CA ALA A 108 3.67 8.43 -22.52
C ALA A 108 3.63 9.02 -21.11
N HIS A 109 2.89 10.10 -20.89
CA HIS A 109 2.90 10.78 -19.59
C HIS A 109 2.39 9.92 -18.41
N ARG A 110 1.66 8.82 -18.67
CA ARG A 110 1.14 7.86 -17.67
C ARG A 110 1.08 6.42 -18.18
N ILE A 111 1.09 5.47 -17.25
CA ILE A 111 0.83 4.04 -17.52
C ILE A 111 -0.64 3.77 -17.84
N ARG A 112 -0.96 2.61 -18.42
CA ARG A 112 -2.35 2.22 -18.66
C ARG A 112 -3.06 1.93 -17.32
N PRO A 113 -4.32 2.35 -17.13
CA PRO A 113 -5.04 2.04 -15.89
C PRO A 113 -5.19 0.53 -15.68
N ALA A 114 -5.28 -0.25 -16.76
CA ALA A 114 -5.32 -1.71 -16.69
C ALA A 114 -4.04 -2.33 -16.10
N SER A 115 -2.85 -1.80 -16.41
CA SER A 115 -1.58 -2.30 -15.87
C SER A 115 -1.41 -1.91 -14.40
N ALA A 116 -1.83 -0.70 -14.02
CA ALA A 116 -1.90 -0.27 -12.63
C ALA A 116 -2.83 -1.18 -11.80
N CYS A 117 -4.02 -1.49 -12.34
CA CYS A 117 -4.97 -2.40 -11.71
C CYS A 117 -4.39 -3.81 -11.55
N MET A 118 -3.74 -4.36 -12.57
CA MET A 118 -3.09 -5.67 -12.51
C MET A 118 -1.99 -5.70 -11.45
N ALA A 119 -1.15 -4.66 -11.37
CA ALA A 119 -0.09 -4.58 -10.36
C ALA A 119 -0.67 -4.59 -8.93
N VAL A 120 -1.71 -3.80 -8.68
CA VAL A 120 -2.41 -3.78 -7.38
C VAL A 120 -3.04 -5.13 -7.05
N ALA A 121 -3.69 -5.78 -8.02
CA ALA A 121 -4.30 -7.10 -7.82
C ALA A 121 -3.25 -8.15 -7.43
N VAL A 122 -2.09 -8.18 -8.10
CA VAL A 122 -1.00 -9.10 -7.76
C VAL A 122 -0.46 -8.82 -6.36
N MET A 123 -0.23 -7.55 -6.01
CA MET A 123 0.27 -7.19 -4.68
C MET A 123 -0.71 -7.59 -3.57
N MET A 124 -2.01 -7.41 -3.80
CA MET A 124 -3.04 -7.80 -2.84
C MET A 124 -3.19 -9.30 -2.71
N ALA A 125 -3.09 -10.05 -3.81
CA ALA A 125 -3.06 -11.52 -3.76
C ALA A 125 -1.87 -12.04 -2.92
N VAL A 126 -0.68 -11.46 -3.12
CA VAL A 126 0.52 -11.83 -2.36
C VAL A 126 0.38 -11.45 -0.87
N ALA A 127 -0.05 -10.22 -0.59
CA ALA A 127 -0.19 -9.74 0.79
C ALA A 127 -1.27 -10.51 1.56
N PHE A 128 -2.44 -10.69 0.97
CA PHE A 128 -3.54 -11.44 1.59
C PHE A 128 -3.20 -12.93 1.73
N GLY A 129 -2.55 -13.53 0.73
CA GLY A 129 -2.05 -14.90 0.81
C GLY A 129 -1.04 -15.09 1.94
N ALA A 130 -0.08 -14.17 2.08
CA ALA A 130 0.88 -14.20 3.19
C ALA A 130 0.18 -14.03 4.55
N ALA A 131 -0.73 -13.05 4.67
CA ALA A 131 -1.46 -12.79 5.91
C ALA A 131 -2.33 -13.98 6.35
N THR A 132 -2.99 -14.65 5.41
CA THR A 132 -3.84 -15.82 5.70
C THR A 132 -3.05 -17.10 5.94
N SER A 133 -1.86 -17.25 5.34
CA SER A 133 -0.99 -18.43 5.57
C SER A 133 -0.29 -18.39 6.94
N LEU A 134 -0.20 -17.22 7.55
CA LEU A 134 0.44 -16.99 8.86
C LEU A 134 -0.58 -16.94 10.02
N ALA A 135 -1.88 -16.99 9.72
CA ALA A 135 -2.98 -16.97 10.69
C ALA A 135 -3.39 -18.41 11.07
#